data_AF-A0A8J2W155-F1
#
_entry.id   AF-A0A8J2W155-F1
#
_cell.length_a   1.000
_cell.length_b   1.000
_cell.length_c   1.000
_cell.angle_alpha   90.00
_cell.angle_beta   90.00
_cell.angle_gamma   90.00
#
_symmetry.space_group_name_H-M   'P 1'
#
loop_
_entity.id
_entity.type
_entity.pdbx_description
1 polymer ?
#
loop_
_entity_poly.entity_id
_entity_poly.type
_entity_poly.pdbx_seq_one_letter_code
_entity_poly.pdbx_strand_id
1 'polypeptide(L)'
;MPVPSPDKRGGFIAGLTTQHGKTDMGKNTSTTENTGTLKTRRPRLRKTDNRFSMLFGIWTVKTMLQAGKMMEVGDVLCKYNLDLITLKEVRWSGAFQIDKQNFTLYYSGATKQGPYGTGFMVAFKSQT
;
A
#
# COMPACT_ATOMS: atom_id res chain seq x y z
N MET A 1 -9.18 29.57 28.22
CA MET A 1 -7.99 29.46 27.34
C MET A 1 -8.41 28.62 26.13
N PRO A 2 -8.50 29.15 24.90
CA PRO A 2 -8.90 28.34 23.76
C PRO A 2 -7.72 27.52 23.22
N VAL A 3 -7.95 26.22 23.07
CA VAL A 3 -7.03 25.22 22.48
C VAL A 3 -7.09 25.35 20.95
N PRO A 4 -5.97 25.40 20.21
CA PRO A 4 -6.02 25.50 18.75
C PRO A 4 -6.52 24.18 18.14
N SER A 5 -7.43 24.31 17.17
CA SER A 5 -8.06 23.23 16.41
C SER A 5 -7.07 22.56 15.45
N PRO A 6 -7.12 21.24 15.23
CA PRO A 6 -6.18 20.57 14.33
C PRO A 6 -6.49 20.92 12.87
N ASP A 7 -5.44 21.38 12.18
CA ASP A 7 -5.44 21.74 10.76
C ASP A 7 -5.75 20.52 9.88
N LYS A 8 -6.78 20.63 9.03
CA LYS A 8 -7.19 19.62 8.06
C LYS A 8 -6.24 19.66 6.86
N ARG A 9 -5.08 19.03 6.98
CA ARG A 9 -4.21 18.73 5.83
C ARG A 9 -3.77 17.28 5.87
N GLY A 10 -4.12 16.53 4.82
CA GLY A 10 -3.81 15.12 4.65
C GLY A 10 -2.33 14.84 4.85
N GLY A 11 -2.02 14.10 5.91
CA GLY A 11 -0.65 13.76 6.29
C GLY A 11 -0.25 12.40 5.77
N PHE A 12 0.71 12.39 4.83
CA PHE A 12 1.61 11.25 4.65
C PHE A 12 2.60 11.29 5.82
N ILE A 13 2.55 10.30 6.72
CA ILE A 13 3.51 10.20 7.83
C ILE A 13 4.80 9.58 7.28
N ALA A 14 5.77 10.42 6.92
CA ALA A 14 7.14 9.98 6.69
C ALA A 14 7.87 9.91 8.03
N GLY A 15 8.44 8.73 8.35
CA GLY A 15 9.07 8.45 9.64
C GLY A 15 10.25 9.37 9.97
N LEU A 16 10.42 9.60 11.27
CA LEU A 16 11.59 10.25 11.88
C LEU A 16 12.87 9.51 11.48
N THR A 17 13.73 10.18 10.71
CA THR A 17 15.17 10.08 10.94
C THR A 17 15.85 11.40 10.58
N THR A 18 16.78 11.77 11.44
CA THR A 18 17.52 13.02 11.62
C THR A 18 18.01 13.72 10.35
N GLN A 19 17.73 15.02 10.20
CA GLN A 19 18.56 15.91 9.37
C GLN A 19 19.50 16.72 10.27
N HIS A 20 20.80 16.43 10.19
CA HIS A 20 21.87 17.30 10.68
C HIS A 20 22.25 18.27 9.55
N GLY A 21 22.19 19.57 9.83
CA GLY A 21 22.32 20.63 8.83
C GLY A 21 23.73 21.12 8.54
N LYS A 22 23.84 22.11 7.63
CA LYS A 22 24.52 23.40 7.83
C LYS A 22 24.39 24.33 6.60
N THR A 23 24.02 25.56 6.94
CA THR A 23 24.27 26.93 6.42
C THR A 23 24.85 27.24 5.03
N ASP A 24 24.28 28.31 4.45
CA ASP A 24 24.67 29.12 3.30
C ASP A 24 26.11 29.69 3.34
N MET A 25 26.77 29.72 2.18
CA MET A 25 27.38 30.92 1.57
C MET A 25 28.19 30.54 0.32
N GLY A 26 28.11 31.34 -0.75
CA GLY A 26 29.20 31.41 -1.73
C GLY A 26 28.78 31.43 -3.19
N LYS A 27 29.14 32.53 -3.86
CA LYS A 27 28.83 32.87 -5.24
C LYS A 27 29.74 32.12 -6.24
N ASN A 28 29.33 32.25 -7.51
CA ASN A 28 30.11 32.41 -8.75
C ASN A 28 30.81 31.22 -9.46
N THR A 29 30.65 31.31 -10.78
CA THR A 29 31.45 30.79 -11.91
C THR A 29 31.00 29.50 -12.61
N SER A 30 30.66 29.69 -13.88
CA SER A 30 30.42 28.70 -14.91
C SER A 30 31.67 27.84 -15.12
N THR A 31 31.52 26.53 -14.99
CA THR A 31 32.39 25.55 -15.64
C THR A 31 31.51 24.45 -16.23
N THR A 32 31.71 24.23 -17.52
CA THR A 32 31.06 23.24 -18.36
C THR A 32 31.39 21.84 -17.86
N GLU A 33 30.36 21.11 -17.41
CA GLU A 33 30.37 19.65 -17.40
C GLU A 33 29.03 19.17 -17.97
N ASN A 34 29.07 18.64 -19.20
CA ASN A 34 27.96 17.88 -19.77
C ASN A 34 27.85 16.54 -19.04
N THR A 35 27.45 16.57 -17.77
CA THR A 35 26.90 15.40 -17.08
C THR A 35 25.39 15.56 -17.10
N GLY A 36 24.74 14.85 -18.01
CA GLY A 36 23.29 14.81 -18.11
C GLY A 36 22.69 14.35 -16.79
N THR A 37 22.37 15.30 -15.92
CA THR A 37 21.63 15.06 -14.70
C THR A 37 20.23 14.68 -15.14
N LEU A 38 19.94 13.38 -15.13
CA LEU A 38 18.58 12.87 -15.17
C LEU A 38 17.86 13.45 -13.95
N LYS A 39 17.29 14.65 -14.09
CA LYS A 39 16.35 15.18 -13.11
C LYS A 39 15.18 14.22 -13.12
N THR A 40 15.18 13.27 -12.19
CA THR A 40 14.04 12.39 -11.92
C THR A 40 12.89 13.29 -11.53
N ARG A 41 12.08 13.69 -12.52
CA ARG A 41 10.82 14.38 -12.26
C ARG A 41 9.99 13.38 -11.48
N ARG A 42 9.82 13.61 -10.17
CA ARG A 42 8.82 12.88 -9.39
C ARG A 42 7.52 12.95 -10.18
N PRO A 43 6.90 11.82 -10.53
CA PRO A 43 5.62 11.83 -11.23
C PRO A 43 4.68 12.76 -10.48
N ARG A 44 4.22 13.82 -11.13
CA ARG A 44 3.21 14.68 -10.53
C ARG A 44 1.96 13.82 -10.39
N LEU A 45 1.42 13.74 -9.18
CA LEU A 45 0.15 13.08 -8.92
C LEU A 45 -0.89 13.70 -9.88
N ARG A 46 -1.37 12.92 -10.83
CA ARG A 46 -2.45 13.36 -11.72
C ARG A 46 -3.65 13.66 -10.82
N LYS A 47 -4.32 14.79 -11.04
CA LYS A 47 -5.64 15.04 -10.47
C LYS A 47 -6.57 13.98 -11.06
N THR A 48 -6.79 12.89 -10.34
CA THR A 48 -7.70 11.82 -10.76
C THR A 48 -9.12 12.35 -10.70
N ASP A 49 -9.92 12.08 -11.73
CA ASP A 49 -11.35 12.29 -11.74
C ASP A 49 -11.98 11.45 -10.61
N ASN A 50 -12.65 12.10 -9.65
CA ASN A 50 -13.09 11.48 -8.38
C ASN A 50 -14.34 10.60 -8.54
N ARG A 51 -14.73 10.28 -9.78
CA ARG A 51 -15.92 9.47 -10.10
C ARG A 51 -15.78 7.99 -9.74
N PHE A 52 -14.56 7.50 -9.56
CA PHE A 52 -14.29 6.13 -9.14
C PHE A 52 -13.24 6.12 -8.02
N SER A 53 -13.71 6.19 -6.77
CA SER A 53 -12.85 5.95 -5.61
C SER A 53 -12.86 4.46 -5.28
N MET A 54 -11.68 3.85 -5.34
CA MET A 54 -11.45 2.45 -4.96
C MET A 54 -10.48 2.44 -3.79
N LEU A 55 -10.85 1.78 -2.70
CA LEU A 55 -10.02 1.68 -1.50
C LEU A 55 -9.31 0.34 -1.49
N PHE A 56 -7.97 0.36 -1.49
CA PHE A 56 -7.17 -0.85 -1.43
C PHE A 56 -6.17 -0.83 -0.27
N GLY A 57 -5.85 -2.01 0.24
CA GLY A 57 -4.87 -2.21 1.28
C GLY A 57 -3.79 -3.23 0.88
N ILE A 58 -2.67 -3.22 1.59
CA ILE A 58 -1.65 -4.28 1.51
C ILE A 58 -1.42 -4.80 2.92
N TRP A 59 -1.51 -6.12 3.10
CA TRP A 59 -1.26 -6.77 4.39
C TRP A 59 -0.30 -7.96 4.24
N THR A 60 0.75 -7.95 5.04
CA THR A 60 1.61 -9.14 5.25
C THR A 60 1.01 -9.98 6.38
N VAL A 61 0.42 -11.13 6.05
CA VAL A 61 -0.40 -11.92 7.00
C VAL A 61 0.45 -12.67 8.03
N LYS A 62 1.78 -12.67 7.87
CA LYS A 62 2.80 -13.42 8.64
C LYS A 62 2.59 -14.93 8.68
N THR A 63 1.39 -15.50 8.66
CA THR A 63 1.07 -16.92 8.42
C THR A 63 -0.41 -17.10 8.04
N MET A 64 -0.66 -17.69 6.87
CA MET A 64 -1.99 -18.16 6.43
C MET A 64 -2.26 -19.64 6.78
N LEU A 65 -1.33 -20.31 7.49
CA LEU A 65 -1.43 -21.74 7.79
C LEU A 65 -2.35 -22.06 8.97
N GLN A 66 -2.77 -21.06 9.73
CA GLN A 66 -3.69 -21.25 10.84
C GLN A 66 -5.13 -21.19 10.34
N ALA A 67 -5.95 -22.12 10.82
CA ALA A 67 -7.38 -22.10 10.57
C ALA A 67 -7.97 -20.76 11.03
N GLY A 68 -8.90 -20.20 10.25
CA GLY A 68 -9.56 -18.94 10.55
C GLY A 68 -8.80 -17.68 10.12
N LYS A 69 -7.49 -17.73 9.82
CA LYS A 69 -6.73 -16.52 9.41
C LYS A 69 -7.28 -15.86 8.15
N MET A 70 -7.71 -16.65 7.17
CA MET A 70 -8.37 -16.13 5.98
C MET A 70 -9.67 -15.38 6.32
N MET A 71 -10.44 -15.87 7.29
CA MET A 71 -11.68 -15.22 7.72
C MET A 71 -11.37 -13.91 8.43
N GLU A 72 -10.35 -13.87 9.30
CA GLU A 72 -9.91 -12.63 9.97
C GLU A 72 -9.50 -11.55 8.96
N VAL A 73 -8.79 -11.94 7.90
CA VAL A 73 -8.42 -11.00 6.82
C VAL A 73 -9.65 -10.54 6.05
N GLY A 74 -10.60 -11.44 5.78
CA GLY A 74 -11.90 -11.10 5.19
C GLY A 74 -12.73 -10.15 6.05
N ASP A 75 -12.71 -10.34 7.37
CA ASP A 75 -13.41 -9.46 8.32
C ASP A 75 -12.80 -8.06 8.31
N VAL A 76 -11.48 -7.94 8.17
CA VAL A 76 -10.81 -6.64 7.98
C VAL A 76 -11.21 -6.01 6.66
N LEU A 77 -11.24 -6.77 5.56
CA LEU A 77 -11.71 -6.29 4.26
C LEU A 77 -13.10 -5.65 4.38
N CYS A 78 -14.03 -6.35 5.03
CA CYS A 78 -15.40 -5.86 5.27
C CYS A 78 -15.43 -4.69 6.26
N LYS A 79 -14.74 -4.79 7.40
CA LYS A 79 -14.74 -3.78 8.47
C LYS A 79 -14.24 -2.42 8.01
N TYR A 80 -13.25 -2.39 7.14
CA TYR A 80 -12.67 -1.16 6.60
C TYR A 80 -13.27 -0.76 5.25
N ASN A 81 -14.30 -1.46 4.77
CA ASN A 81 -14.92 -1.25 3.45
C ASN A 81 -13.88 -1.18 2.32
N LEU A 82 -12.88 -2.06 2.38
CA LEU A 82 -11.85 -2.17 1.36
C LEU A 82 -12.44 -2.89 0.15
N ASP A 83 -12.16 -2.38 -1.04
CA ASP A 83 -12.51 -3.03 -2.31
C ASP A 83 -11.57 -4.18 -2.62
N LEU A 84 -10.30 -4.02 -2.24
CA LEU A 84 -9.21 -4.93 -2.55
C LEU A 84 -8.20 -4.95 -1.41
N ILE A 85 -7.70 -6.12 -1.04
CA ILE A 85 -6.53 -6.24 -0.18
C ILE A 85 -5.51 -7.18 -0.80
N THR A 86 -4.28 -6.72 -0.92
CA THR A 86 -3.16 -7.54 -1.39
C THR A 86 -2.51 -8.23 -0.20
N LEU A 87 -2.34 -9.54 -0.28
CA LEU A 87 -1.73 -10.38 0.76
C LEU A 87 -0.31 -10.76 0.39
N LYS A 88 0.63 -10.44 1.28
CA LYS A 88 2.00 -10.96 1.23
C LYS A 88 2.16 -12.11 2.21
N GLU A 89 3.00 -13.08 1.82
CA GLU A 89 3.31 -14.29 2.58
C GLU A 89 2.14 -15.27 2.75
N VAL A 90 1.39 -15.49 1.67
CA VAL A 90 0.46 -16.62 1.61
C VAL A 90 1.29 -17.89 1.57
N ARG A 91 1.24 -18.72 2.63
CA ARG A 91 2.10 -19.91 2.73
C ARG A 91 1.52 -21.20 2.15
N TRP A 92 0.41 -21.08 1.45
CA TRP A 92 -0.23 -22.20 0.75
C TRP A 92 0.48 -22.52 -0.55
N SER A 93 0.43 -23.79 -0.94
CA SER A 93 1.00 -24.27 -2.20
C SER A 93 0.02 -24.12 -3.36
N GLY A 94 0.57 -23.95 -4.57
CA GLY A 94 -0.20 -23.86 -5.81
C GLY A 94 -0.90 -22.51 -5.99
N ALA A 95 -1.73 -22.42 -7.03
CA ALA A 95 -2.51 -21.23 -7.33
C ALA A 95 -3.98 -21.60 -7.41
N PHE A 96 -4.80 -20.94 -6.61
CA PHE A 96 -6.23 -21.25 -6.52
C PHE A 96 -7.05 -19.99 -6.26
N GLN A 97 -8.33 -20.11 -6.60
CA GLN A 97 -9.39 -19.19 -6.27
C GLN A 97 -10.26 -19.82 -5.17
N ILE A 98 -10.56 -19.05 -4.13
CA ILE A 98 -11.48 -19.45 -3.07
C ILE A 98 -12.60 -18.41 -3.00
N ASP A 99 -13.79 -18.82 -3.40
CA ASP A 99 -14.99 -17.99 -3.31
C ASP A 99 -15.65 -18.12 -1.94
N LYS A 100 -15.97 -16.97 -1.33
CA LYS A 100 -16.76 -16.84 -0.10
C LYS A 100 -17.94 -15.94 -0.37
N GLN A 101 -18.90 -15.91 0.55
CA GLN A 101 -20.12 -15.12 0.39
C GLN A 101 -19.85 -13.61 0.21
N ASN A 102 -18.80 -13.08 0.84
CA ASN A 102 -18.53 -11.64 0.90
C ASN A 102 -17.30 -11.22 0.09
N PHE A 103 -16.47 -12.17 -0.33
CA PHE A 103 -15.22 -11.90 -1.04
C PHE A 103 -14.75 -13.12 -1.81
N THR A 104 -13.86 -12.89 -2.78
CA THR A 104 -13.06 -13.94 -3.41
C THR A 104 -11.59 -13.74 -3.10
N LEU A 105 -10.91 -14.80 -2.67
CA LEU A 105 -9.45 -14.83 -2.51
C LEU A 105 -8.80 -15.49 -3.72
N TYR A 106 -7.88 -14.77 -4.34
CA TYR A 106 -6.95 -15.30 -5.34
C TYR A 106 -5.58 -15.42 -4.71
N TYR A 107 -4.93 -16.57 -4.83
CA TYR A 107 -3.55 -16.71 -4.36
C TYR A 107 -2.70 -17.53 -5.31
N SER A 108 -1.40 -17.31 -5.20
CA SER A 108 -0.36 -18.07 -5.87
C SER A 108 0.79 -18.28 -4.90
N GLY A 109 1.14 -19.54 -4.67
CA GLY A 109 2.28 -19.96 -3.87
C GLY A 109 3.13 -20.98 -4.61
N ALA A 110 4.28 -21.30 -4.01
CA ALA A 110 5.23 -22.26 -4.59
C ALA A 110 4.64 -23.68 -4.65
N THR A 111 5.34 -24.58 -5.32
CA THR A 111 4.97 -26.01 -5.42
C THR A 111 4.91 -26.68 -4.04
N LYS A 112 5.75 -26.23 -3.11
CA LYS A 112 5.73 -26.65 -1.70
C LYS A 112 5.15 -25.54 -0.85
N GLN A 113 4.43 -25.91 0.22
CA GLN A 113 3.99 -24.96 1.23
C GLN A 113 5.21 -24.27 1.86
N GLY A 114 5.14 -22.96 2.06
CA GLY A 114 6.30 -22.21 2.51
C GLY A 114 6.19 -20.70 2.30
N PRO A 115 7.25 -19.94 2.57
CA PRO A 115 7.27 -18.50 2.35
C PRO A 115 7.12 -18.13 0.86
N TYR A 116 6.95 -16.84 0.59
CA TYR A 116 6.92 -16.21 -0.74
C TYR A 116 5.64 -16.30 -1.57
N GLY A 117 4.58 -16.97 -1.11
CA GLY A 117 3.31 -16.86 -1.80
C GLY A 117 2.68 -15.47 -1.62
N THR A 118 1.84 -15.12 -2.59
CA THR A 118 1.14 -13.85 -2.69
C THR A 118 -0.33 -14.11 -3.00
N GLY A 119 -1.18 -13.13 -2.73
CA GLY A 119 -2.57 -13.19 -3.12
C GLY A 119 -3.24 -11.85 -3.03
N PHE A 120 -4.51 -11.81 -3.37
CA PHE A 120 -5.36 -10.66 -3.12
C PHE A 120 -6.80 -11.12 -2.90
N MET A 121 -7.54 -10.37 -2.09
CA MET A 121 -8.96 -10.59 -1.87
C MET A 121 -9.75 -9.42 -2.44
N VAL A 122 -10.83 -9.73 -3.14
CA VAL A 122 -11.76 -8.76 -3.73
C VAL A 122 -13.07 -8.84 -2.98
N ALA A 123 -13.56 -7.70 -2.47
CA ALA A 123 -14.86 -7.65 -1.81
C ALA A 123 -16.00 -7.65 -2.85
N PHE A 124 -17.09 -8.34 -2.55
CA PHE A 124 -18.30 -8.18 -3.32
C PHE A 124 -19.05 -6.93 -2.87
N LYS A 125 -19.11 -5.93 -3.76
CA LYS A 125 -19.99 -4.79 -3.60
C LYS A 125 -21.32 -5.09 -4.26
N SER A 126 -22.36 -5.26 -3.44
CA SER A 126 -23.72 -5.08 -3.94
C SER A 126 -23.89 -3.59 -4.27
N GLN A 127 -24.12 -3.28 -5.55
CA GLN A 127 -24.62 -1.95 -5.91
C GLN A 127 -26.01 -1.83 -5.27
N THR A 128 -26.11 -0.96 -4.27
CA THR A 128 -27.40 -0.56 -3.66
C THR A 128 -27.88 0.69 -4.37
#